data_AF-A0A0F9JYZ6-F1
#
_entry.id   AF-A0A0F9JYZ6-F1
#
_cell.length_a   1.000
_cell.length_b   1.000
_cell.length_c   1.000
_cell.angle_alpha   90.00
_cell.angle_beta   90.00
_cell.angle_gamma   90.00
#
_symmetry.space_group_name_H-M   'P 1'
#
loop_
_entity.id
_entity.type
_entity.pdbx_description
1 polymer ?
#
loop_
_entity_poly.entity_id
_entity_poly.type
_entity_poly.pdbx_seq_one_letter_code
_entity_poly.pdbx_strand_id
1 'polypeptide(L)'
;MSEAEEGKIVFITNDRWLLEKGNLDPTDEEILKEAAQGGKLIMMNLTQAFEAMKKDEPEKFSAYQKDQEKQVGRPLTMAELAKLAKQADERWTGYHRYVELMMTKQQAIQVRVWRINDHFTWRAIARAAFGLVIGNRWQKWRVWEPPSNQLMGMVLCHRAAELHDENYEQDPWN
;
A
#
# COMPACT_ATOMS: atom_id res chain seq x y z
N MET A 1 10.60 34.07 -8.44
CA MET A 1 10.18 32.82 -7.78
C MET A 1 9.47 33.22 -6.50
N SER A 2 8.15 33.03 -6.41
CA SER A 2 7.38 33.32 -5.19
C SER A 2 7.64 32.23 -4.16
N GLU A 3 7.98 32.63 -2.94
CA GLU A 3 8.27 31.83 -1.73
C GLU A 3 7.09 30.99 -1.19
N ALA A 4 6.24 30.41 -2.05
CA ALA A 4 4.95 29.83 -1.64
C ALA A 4 4.82 28.31 -1.83
N GLU A 5 5.86 27.60 -2.24
CA GLU A 5 5.82 26.13 -2.41
C GLU A 5 6.72 25.33 -1.46
N GLU A 6 7.41 25.99 -0.54
CA GLU A 6 8.08 25.31 0.58
C GLU A 6 7.03 24.78 1.56
N GLY A 7 6.94 23.46 1.69
CA GLY A 7 6.10 22.79 2.71
C GLY A 7 4.95 21.93 2.18
N LYS A 8 4.96 21.50 0.91
CA LYS A 8 4.06 20.43 0.43
C LYS A 8 4.80 19.08 0.42
N ILE A 9 4.26 18.07 1.09
CA ILE A 9 4.79 16.69 1.05
C ILE A 9 3.87 15.84 0.19
N VAL A 10 4.43 15.17 -0.80
CA VAL A 10 3.68 14.24 -1.67
C VAL A 10 3.77 12.83 -1.09
N PHE A 11 2.62 12.24 -0.81
CA PHE A 11 2.49 10.83 -0.41
C PHE A 11 1.84 10.06 -1.54
N ILE A 12 2.58 9.09 -2.10
CA ILE A 12 2.13 8.31 -3.25
C ILE A 12 1.65 6.94 -2.78
N THR A 13 0.40 6.58 -3.12
CA THR A 13 -0.16 5.26 -2.83
C THR A 13 -1.19 4.87 -3.87
N ASN A 14 -1.26 3.58 -4.19
CA ASN A 14 -2.35 3.02 -5.01
C ASN A 14 -3.49 2.43 -4.16
N ASP A 15 -3.40 2.51 -2.83
CA ASP A 15 -4.49 2.08 -1.97
C ASP A 15 -5.60 3.15 -1.96
N ARG A 16 -6.68 2.87 -2.69
CA ARG A 16 -7.85 3.74 -2.79
C ARG A 16 -8.36 4.24 -1.43
N TRP A 17 -8.51 3.35 -0.45
CA TRP A 17 -9.07 3.74 0.83
C TRP A 17 -8.08 4.52 1.69
N LEU A 18 -6.78 4.45 1.42
CA LEU A 18 -5.84 5.39 2.00
C LEU A 18 -6.04 6.80 1.42
N LEU A 19 -6.26 6.92 0.10
CA LEU A 19 -6.52 8.19 -0.59
C LEU A 19 -7.85 8.83 -0.13
N GLU A 20 -8.89 8.02 -0.01
CA GLU A 20 -10.26 8.45 0.30
C GLU A 20 -10.55 8.49 1.82
N LYS A 21 -9.56 8.19 2.68
CA LYS A 21 -9.70 8.16 4.15
C LYS A 21 -10.78 7.17 4.63
N GLY A 22 -10.71 5.94 4.14
CA GLY A 22 -11.50 4.81 4.65
C GLY A 22 -11.05 4.36 6.04
N ASN A 23 -11.28 3.10 6.36
CA ASN A 23 -10.88 2.52 7.63
C ASN A 23 -9.38 2.19 7.62
N LEU A 24 -8.62 3.07 8.26
CA LEU A 24 -7.16 3.03 8.34
C LEU A 24 -6.66 2.04 9.40
N ASP A 25 -5.54 1.38 9.12
CA ASP A 25 -4.78 0.67 10.16
C ASP A 25 -4.08 1.70 11.07
N PRO A 26 -3.85 1.41 12.36
CA PRO A 26 -3.02 2.29 13.20
C PRO A 26 -1.64 2.60 12.60
N THR A 27 -1.06 1.65 11.85
CA THR A 27 0.19 1.88 11.12
C THR A 27 0.02 2.86 9.96
N ASP A 28 -1.13 2.87 9.28
CA ASP A 28 -1.42 3.88 8.24
C ASP A 28 -1.53 5.28 8.86
N GLU A 29 -2.21 5.40 10.00
CA GLU A 29 -2.35 6.67 10.72
C GLU A 29 -0.99 7.24 11.16
N GLU A 30 -0.11 6.38 11.68
CA GLU A 30 1.25 6.76 12.08
C GLU A 30 2.08 7.24 10.88
N ILE A 31 2.06 6.49 9.77
CA ILE A 31 2.75 6.88 8.52
C ILE A 31 2.26 8.23 8.01
N LEU A 32 0.93 8.44 7.97
CA LEU A 32 0.36 9.71 7.50
C LEU A 32 0.69 10.87 8.45
N LYS A 33 0.70 10.61 9.76
CA LYS A 33 1.09 11.61 10.76
C LYS A 33 2.56 12.00 10.62
N GLU A 34 3.46 11.04 10.47
CA GLU A 34 4.89 11.28 10.24
C GLU A 34 5.12 12.05 8.94
N ALA A 35 4.45 11.63 7.85
CA ALA A 35 4.55 12.30 6.57
C ALA A 35 4.04 13.75 6.61
N ALA A 36 3.06 14.06 7.47
CA ALA A 36 2.55 15.41 7.64
C ALA A 36 3.44 16.33 8.51
N GLN A 37 4.43 15.79 9.24
CA GLN A 37 5.28 16.61 10.12
C GLN A 37 6.13 17.64 9.35
N GLY A 38 6.47 17.35 8.08
CA GLY A 38 7.25 18.27 7.25
C GLY A 38 6.41 19.21 6.38
N GLY A 39 5.08 19.28 6.59
CA GLY A 39 4.22 20.25 5.92
C GLY A 39 2.86 19.70 5.49
N LYS A 40 2.21 20.40 4.56
CA LYS A 40 0.91 20.02 4.01
C LYS A 40 1.04 18.74 3.17
N LEU A 41 0.44 17.66 3.64
CA LEU A 41 0.38 16.39 2.93
C LEU A 41 -0.56 16.48 1.70
N ILE A 42 -0.07 16.06 0.55
CA ILE A 42 -0.83 15.87 -0.69
C ILE A 42 -0.76 14.38 -1.03
N MET A 43 -1.91 13.72 -1.03
CA MET A 43 -2.01 12.31 -1.39
C MET A 43 -2.40 12.18 -2.86
N MET A 44 -1.75 11.26 -3.58
CA MET A 44 -2.06 10.97 -4.97
C MET A 44 -1.66 9.53 -5.32
N ASN A 45 -2.28 8.98 -6.38
CA ASN A 45 -1.84 7.70 -6.91
C ASN A 45 -0.63 7.84 -7.85
N LEU A 46 -0.03 6.71 -8.22
CA LEU A 46 1.18 6.70 -9.04
C LEU A 46 0.97 7.36 -10.41
N THR A 47 -0.19 7.15 -11.03
CA THR A 47 -0.55 7.77 -12.31
C THR A 47 -0.63 9.28 -12.19
N GLN A 48 -1.35 9.79 -11.19
CA GLN A 48 -1.47 11.22 -10.89
C GLN A 48 -0.10 11.83 -10.59
N ALA A 49 0.77 11.12 -9.87
CA ALA A 49 2.13 11.56 -9.62
C ALA A 49 2.92 11.69 -10.93
N PHE A 50 2.87 10.69 -11.81
CA PHE A 50 3.53 10.76 -13.11
C PHE A 50 2.95 11.85 -14.01
N GLU A 51 1.64 12.08 -14.00
CA GLU A 51 1.01 13.16 -14.75
C GLU A 51 1.43 14.54 -14.25
N ALA A 52 1.44 14.74 -12.93
CA ALA A 52 1.94 15.96 -12.30
C ALA A 52 3.41 16.21 -12.68
N MET A 53 4.25 15.17 -12.62
CA MET A 53 5.67 15.27 -13.01
C MET A 53 5.85 15.62 -14.50
N LYS A 54 5.04 15.04 -15.39
CA LYS A 54 5.10 15.32 -16.84
C LYS A 54 4.64 16.73 -17.18
N LYS A 55 3.67 17.26 -16.44
CA LYS A 55 3.06 18.58 -16.70
C LYS A 55 3.94 19.73 -16.22
N ASP A 56 4.66 19.55 -15.12
CA ASP A 56 5.24 20.66 -14.37
C ASP A 56 6.76 20.89 -14.49
N GLU A 57 7.55 20.01 -15.14
CA GLU A 57 8.91 20.25 -15.69
C GLU A 57 9.79 18.96 -15.63
N PRO A 58 10.22 18.37 -16.76
CA PRO A 58 11.02 17.13 -16.77
C PRO A 58 12.42 17.26 -16.15
N GLU A 59 13.01 18.46 -16.13
CA GLU A 59 14.32 18.72 -15.50
C GLU A 59 14.25 18.71 -13.96
N LYS A 60 13.08 19.01 -13.38
CA LYS A 60 12.84 18.97 -11.94
C LYS A 60 12.82 17.55 -11.38
N PHE A 61 12.66 16.51 -12.18
CA PHE A 61 12.73 15.13 -11.66
C PHE A 61 14.14 14.80 -11.14
N SER A 62 15.19 15.31 -11.79
CA SER A 62 16.57 15.21 -11.29
C SER A 62 16.79 16.02 -10.02
N ALA A 63 16.14 17.19 -9.91
CA ALA A 63 16.17 18.02 -8.70
C ALA A 63 15.36 17.40 -7.54
N TYR A 64 14.22 16.77 -7.83
CA TYR A 64 13.39 16.02 -6.87
C TYR A 64 14.15 14.84 -6.31
N GLN A 65 14.87 14.08 -7.15
CA GLN A 65 15.74 13.01 -6.69
C GLN A 65 16.85 13.55 -5.77
N LYS A 66 17.47 14.68 -6.13
CA LYS A 66 18.46 15.38 -5.29
C LYS A 66 17.91 15.97 -3.99
N ASP A 67 16.63 16.37 -3.95
CA ASP A 67 15.99 16.87 -2.73
C ASP A 67 15.48 15.73 -1.84
N GLN A 68 15.05 14.60 -2.42
CA GLN A 68 14.81 13.35 -1.69
C GLN A 68 16.11 12.83 -1.06
N GLU A 69 17.24 12.95 -1.76
CA GLU A 69 18.57 12.64 -1.21
C GLU A 69 18.99 13.55 -0.03
N LYS A 70 18.37 14.73 0.13
CA LYS A 70 18.59 15.63 1.28
C LYS A 70 17.65 15.35 2.46
N GLN A 71 16.57 14.60 2.27
CA GLN A 71 15.68 14.21 3.36
C GLN A 71 16.35 13.14 4.23
N VAL A 72 16.06 13.18 5.53
CA VAL A 72 16.79 12.45 6.59
C VAL A 72 16.86 10.94 6.31
N GLY A 73 18.04 10.47 5.90
CA GLY A 73 18.32 9.07 5.64
C GLY A 73 19.59 8.90 4.79
N ARG A 74 20.18 7.70 4.82
CA ARG A 74 21.23 7.33 3.87
C ARG A 74 20.59 7.12 2.50
N PRO A 75 21.05 7.78 1.42
CA PRO A 75 20.57 7.50 0.08
C PRO A 75 20.86 6.04 -0.27
N LEU A 76 19.82 5.35 -0.77
CA LEU A 76 19.96 3.96 -1.21
C LEU A 76 20.63 3.92 -2.58
N THR A 77 21.66 3.10 -2.71
CA THR A 77 22.29 2.83 -4.00
C THR A 77 21.34 2.05 -4.91
N MET A 78 21.57 2.10 -6.22
CA MET A 78 20.79 1.28 -7.19
C MET A 78 20.85 -0.21 -6.86
N ALA A 79 21.98 -0.70 -6.33
CA ALA A 79 22.12 -2.09 -5.90
C ALA A 79 21.22 -2.41 -4.68
N GLU A 80 21.09 -1.48 -3.74
CA GLU A 80 20.19 -1.63 -2.60
C GLU A 80 18.72 -1.56 -3.01
N LEU A 81 18.37 -0.62 -3.89
CA LEU A 81 17.02 -0.54 -4.45
C LEU A 81 16.65 -1.82 -5.19
N ALA A 82 17.54 -2.35 -6.04
CA ALA A 82 17.33 -3.62 -6.73
C ALA A 82 17.19 -4.79 -5.75
N LYS A 83 17.97 -4.80 -4.66
CA LYS A 83 17.86 -5.81 -3.61
C LYS A 83 16.50 -5.74 -2.89
N LEU A 84 16.05 -4.54 -2.51
CA LEU A 84 14.74 -4.34 -1.88
C LEU A 84 13.59 -4.72 -2.81
N ALA A 85 13.67 -4.35 -4.09
CA ALA A 85 12.69 -4.73 -5.11
C ALA A 85 12.60 -6.26 -5.25
N LYS A 86 13.75 -6.93 -5.34
CA LYS A 86 13.79 -8.40 -5.38
C LYS A 86 13.19 -9.04 -4.12
N GLN A 87 13.49 -8.50 -2.93
CA GLN A 87 12.92 -9.00 -1.68
C GLN A 87 11.39 -8.80 -1.62
N ALA A 88 10.90 -7.67 -2.11
CA ALA A 88 9.47 -7.40 -2.19
C ALA A 88 8.78 -8.36 -3.17
N ASP A 89 9.38 -8.62 -4.33
CA ASP A 89 8.88 -9.55 -5.36
C ASP A 89 8.85 -11.01 -4.87
N GLU A 90 9.92 -11.47 -4.23
CA GLU A 90 9.98 -12.79 -3.59
C GLU A 90 8.90 -12.93 -2.51
N ARG A 91 8.69 -11.87 -1.71
CA ARG A 91 7.68 -11.88 -0.65
C ARG A 91 6.27 -11.87 -1.22
N TRP A 92 6.02 -11.05 -2.23
CA TRP A 92 4.76 -10.99 -2.97
C TRP A 92 4.41 -12.36 -3.56
N THR A 93 5.33 -12.95 -4.32
CA THR A 93 5.16 -14.26 -4.96
C THR A 93 4.90 -15.35 -3.92
N GLY A 94 5.65 -15.33 -2.82
CA GLY A 94 5.47 -16.28 -1.71
C GLY A 94 4.09 -16.16 -1.06
N TYR A 95 3.60 -14.94 -0.81
CA TYR A 95 2.26 -14.72 -0.30
C TYR A 95 1.20 -15.10 -1.31
N HIS A 96 1.35 -14.74 -2.58
CA HIS A 96 0.39 -15.05 -3.63
C HIS A 96 0.12 -16.55 -3.72
N ARG A 97 1.19 -17.34 -3.89
CA ARG A 97 1.10 -18.80 -3.94
C ARG A 97 0.45 -19.38 -2.67
N TYR A 98 0.79 -18.82 -1.52
CA TYR A 98 0.25 -19.28 -0.25
C TYR A 98 -1.25 -18.98 -0.11
N VAL A 99 -1.68 -17.75 -0.40
CA VAL A 99 -3.08 -17.33 -0.32
C VAL A 99 -3.93 -18.05 -1.36
N GLU A 100 -3.42 -18.26 -2.57
CA GLU A 100 -4.11 -19.01 -3.63
C GLU A 100 -4.51 -20.43 -3.18
N LEU A 101 -3.63 -21.11 -2.44
CA LEU A 101 -3.86 -22.46 -1.93
C LEU A 101 -4.77 -22.50 -0.69
N MET A 102 -4.81 -21.43 0.08
CA MET A 102 -5.43 -21.43 1.43
C MET A 102 -6.76 -20.70 1.50
N MET A 103 -6.98 -19.70 0.62
CA MET A 103 -8.19 -18.88 0.66
C MET A 103 -9.41 -19.64 0.17
N THR A 104 -10.41 -19.72 1.03
CA THR A 104 -11.72 -20.27 0.68
C THR A 104 -12.66 -19.17 0.16
N LYS A 105 -13.74 -19.57 -0.52
CA LYS A 105 -14.78 -18.62 -0.97
C LYS A 105 -15.39 -17.81 0.17
N GLN A 106 -15.60 -18.40 1.35
CA GLN A 106 -16.13 -17.67 2.51
C GLN A 106 -15.16 -16.59 3.00
N GLN A 107 -13.86 -16.87 2.97
CA GLN A 107 -12.83 -15.90 3.33
C GLN A 107 -12.73 -14.79 2.28
N ALA A 108 -12.82 -15.13 0.99
CA ALA A 108 -12.90 -14.15 -0.09
C ALA A 108 -14.09 -13.20 0.07
N ILE A 109 -15.28 -13.72 0.38
CA ILE A 109 -16.47 -12.89 0.68
C ILE A 109 -16.19 -11.94 1.85
N GLN A 110 -15.57 -12.43 2.93
CA GLN A 110 -15.24 -11.59 4.08
C GLN A 110 -14.24 -10.48 3.73
N VAL A 111 -13.18 -10.80 2.96
CA VAL A 111 -12.21 -9.82 2.47
C VAL A 111 -12.89 -8.80 1.56
N ARG A 112 -13.80 -9.23 0.69
CA ARG A 112 -14.58 -8.37 -0.18
C ARG A 112 -15.45 -7.39 0.63
N VAL A 113 -16.11 -7.86 1.69
CA VAL A 113 -16.89 -6.99 2.60
C VAL A 113 -15.98 -5.96 3.26
N TRP A 114 -14.85 -6.38 3.84
CA TRP A 114 -13.92 -5.44 4.47
C TRP A 114 -13.38 -4.41 3.48
N ARG A 115 -12.99 -4.85 2.28
CA ARG A 115 -12.45 -3.95 1.27
C ARG A 115 -13.51 -3.00 0.75
N ILE A 116 -14.63 -3.49 0.26
CA ILE A 116 -15.56 -2.68 -0.54
C ILE A 116 -16.65 -2.04 0.30
N ASN A 117 -17.17 -2.74 1.29
CA ASN A 117 -18.28 -2.22 2.10
C ASN A 117 -17.77 -1.44 3.30
N ASP A 118 -16.71 -1.94 3.94
CA ASP A 118 -16.14 -1.32 5.14
C ASP A 118 -14.95 -0.41 4.80
N HIS A 119 -14.55 -0.29 3.53
CA HIS A 119 -13.47 0.60 3.08
C HIS A 119 -12.13 0.40 3.81
N PHE A 120 -11.75 -0.84 4.13
CA PHE A 120 -10.49 -1.13 4.81
C PHE A 120 -9.30 -0.94 3.86
N THR A 121 -8.25 -0.26 4.33
CA THR A 121 -6.94 -0.25 3.66
C THR A 121 -6.37 -1.66 3.56
N TRP A 122 -5.37 -1.87 2.70
CA TRP A 122 -4.69 -3.16 2.60
C TRP A 122 -4.07 -3.57 3.94
N ARG A 123 -3.52 -2.62 4.71
CA ARG A 123 -2.98 -2.90 6.04
C ARG A 123 -4.07 -3.30 7.02
N ALA A 124 -5.20 -2.61 7.01
CA ALA A 124 -6.34 -2.94 7.87
C ALA A 124 -6.88 -4.34 7.55
N ILE A 125 -6.96 -4.71 6.27
CA ILE A 125 -7.32 -6.07 5.84
C ILE A 125 -6.32 -7.10 6.35
N ALA A 126 -5.02 -6.85 6.20
CA ALA A 126 -3.99 -7.73 6.70
C ALA A 126 -4.12 -7.93 8.22
N ARG A 127 -4.31 -6.85 9.00
CA ARG A 127 -4.45 -6.95 10.45
C ARG A 127 -5.73 -7.70 10.85
N ALA A 128 -6.86 -7.41 10.19
CA ALA A 128 -8.12 -8.09 10.47
C ALA A 128 -8.03 -9.60 10.22
N ALA A 129 -7.46 -9.99 9.06
CA ALA A 129 -7.21 -11.38 8.72
C ALA A 129 -6.26 -12.04 9.71
N PHE A 130 -5.17 -11.35 10.11
CA PHE A 130 -4.23 -11.86 11.12
C PHE A 130 -4.95 -12.17 12.44
N GLY A 131 -5.85 -11.28 12.88
CA GLY A 131 -6.70 -11.48 14.04
C GLY A 131 -7.57 -12.75 13.97
N LEU A 132 -8.07 -13.10 12.77
CA LEU A 132 -8.81 -14.34 12.55
C LEU A 132 -7.91 -15.58 12.58
N VAL A 133 -6.66 -15.48 12.11
CA VAL A 133 -5.67 -16.57 12.16
C VAL A 133 -5.28 -16.88 13.60
N ILE A 134 -4.88 -15.87 14.38
CA ILE A 134 -4.51 -16.07 15.80
C ILE A 134 -5.70 -16.53 16.65
N GLY A 135 -6.91 -16.10 16.30
CA GLY A 135 -8.16 -16.55 16.92
C GLY A 135 -8.66 -17.91 16.42
N ASN A 136 -7.86 -18.63 15.62
CA ASN A 136 -8.16 -19.95 15.06
C ASN A 136 -9.48 -20.02 14.23
N ARG A 137 -9.94 -18.88 13.70
CA ARG A 137 -11.11 -18.79 12.79
C ARG A 137 -10.72 -19.04 11.34
N TRP A 138 -9.50 -18.68 10.95
CA TRP A 138 -8.91 -19.05 9.66
C TRP A 138 -7.90 -20.18 9.88
N GLN A 139 -8.43 -21.39 10.06
CA GLN A 139 -7.63 -22.56 10.43
C GLN A 139 -6.62 -22.92 9.34
N LYS A 140 -5.48 -23.49 9.77
CA LYS A 140 -4.35 -23.91 8.92
C LYS A 140 -3.56 -22.75 8.30
N TRP A 141 -3.95 -21.51 8.55
CA TRP A 141 -3.18 -20.38 8.09
C TRP A 141 -1.89 -20.20 8.90
N ARG A 142 -0.78 -19.93 8.22
CA ARG A 142 0.46 -19.45 8.83
C ARG A 142 0.30 -18.00 9.26
N VAL A 143 0.88 -17.67 10.41
CA VAL A 143 1.04 -16.28 10.85
C VAL A 143 2.06 -15.56 9.97
N TRP A 144 1.87 -14.26 9.77
CA TRP A 144 2.80 -13.38 9.07
C TRP A 144 3.16 -12.20 9.96
N GLU A 145 4.32 -11.59 9.69
CA GLU A 145 4.81 -10.42 10.41
C GLU A 145 5.17 -9.32 9.40
N PRO A 146 4.88 -8.03 9.67
CA PRO A 146 3.98 -7.57 10.75
C PRO A 146 2.51 -7.96 10.54
N PRO A 147 1.65 -7.94 11.57
CA PRO A 147 0.21 -8.23 11.39
C PRO A 147 -0.45 -7.38 10.30
N SER A 148 -0.06 -6.10 10.17
CA SER A 148 -0.50 -5.14 9.16
C SER A 148 0.38 -5.14 7.88
N ASN A 149 0.95 -6.29 7.49
CA ASN A 149 1.80 -6.40 6.32
C ASN A 149 1.02 -6.05 5.03
N GLN A 150 1.36 -4.91 4.40
CA GLN A 150 0.67 -4.40 3.22
C GLN A 150 0.68 -5.36 2.04
N LEU A 151 1.79 -6.06 1.77
CA LEU A 151 1.86 -7.04 0.67
C LEU A 151 0.90 -8.19 0.91
N MET A 152 0.75 -8.65 2.16
CA MET A 152 -0.25 -9.66 2.50
C MET A 152 -1.67 -9.13 2.25
N GLY A 153 -1.97 -7.91 2.69
CA GLY A 153 -3.27 -7.26 2.48
C GLY A 153 -3.65 -7.14 1.01
N MET A 154 -2.71 -6.71 0.17
CA MET A 154 -2.87 -6.63 -1.28
C MET A 154 -3.14 -8.01 -1.88
N VAL A 155 -2.35 -9.04 -1.53
CA VAL A 155 -2.54 -10.40 -2.04
C VAL A 155 -3.90 -10.99 -1.60
N LEU A 156 -4.33 -10.74 -0.37
CA LEU A 156 -5.66 -11.15 0.10
C LEU A 156 -6.77 -10.54 -0.76
N CYS A 157 -6.67 -9.24 -1.09
CA CYS A 157 -7.62 -8.57 -1.96
C CYS A 157 -7.57 -9.11 -3.39
N HIS A 158 -6.37 -9.32 -3.94
CA HIS A 158 -6.17 -9.86 -5.28
C HIS A 158 -6.85 -11.22 -5.43
N ARG A 159 -6.58 -12.15 -4.51
CA ARG A 159 -7.20 -13.48 -4.55
C ARG A 159 -8.70 -13.44 -4.30
N ALA A 160 -9.18 -12.53 -3.45
CA ALA A 160 -10.60 -12.37 -3.21
C ALA A 160 -11.32 -11.90 -4.50
N ALA A 161 -10.76 -10.91 -5.22
CA ALA A 161 -11.29 -10.47 -6.50
C ALA A 161 -11.37 -11.61 -7.53
N GLU A 162 -10.30 -12.40 -7.68
CA GLU A 162 -10.28 -13.57 -8.57
C GLU A 162 -11.40 -14.57 -8.23
N LEU A 163 -11.64 -14.86 -6.95
CA LEU A 163 -12.68 -15.79 -6.51
C LEU A 163 -14.11 -15.25 -6.70
N HIS A 164 -14.24 -13.96 -6.99
CA HIS A 164 -15.47 -13.26 -7.34
C HIS A 164 -15.60 -12.99 -8.85
N ASP A 165 -14.64 -13.47 -9.67
CA ASP A 165 -14.55 -13.16 -11.10
C ASP A 165 -14.44 -11.64 -11.38
N GLU A 166 -13.84 -10.89 -10.44
CA GLU A 166 -13.62 -9.44 -10.49
C GLU A 166 -12.14 -9.10 -10.74
N ASN A 167 -11.85 -7.89 -11.23
CA ASN A 167 -10.48 -7.41 -11.40
C ASN A 167 -10.08 -6.55 -10.19
N TYR A 168 -9.00 -6.96 -9.50
CA TYR A 168 -8.44 -6.23 -8.36
C TYR A 168 -7.94 -4.81 -8.71
N GLU A 169 -7.47 -4.57 -9.93
CA GLU A 169 -6.93 -3.26 -10.34
C GLU A 169 -8.02 -2.25 -10.75
N GLN A 170 -9.29 -2.64 -10.66
CA GLN A 170 -10.43 -1.83 -11.10
C GLN A 170 -11.47 -1.67 -10.00
N ASP A 171 -12.43 -0.78 -10.25
CA ASP A 171 -13.62 -0.67 -9.44
C ASP A 171 -14.32 -2.05 -9.28
N PRO A 172 -14.75 -2.41 -8.06
CA PRO A 172 -14.79 -1.57 -6.84
C PRO A 172 -13.56 -1.70 -5.92
N TRP A 173 -12.48 -2.38 -6.34
CA TRP A 173 -11.34 -2.73 -5.48
C TRP A 173 -10.31 -1.60 -5.31
N ASN A 174 -9.98 -0.91 -6.41
CA ASN A 174 -9.00 0.18 -6.47
C ASN A 174 -9.42 1.27 -7.47
#